data_AF-H2C4N9-F1
#
_entry.id   AF-H2C4N9-F1
#
_cell.length_a   1.000
_cell.length_b   1.000
_cell.length_c   1.000
_cell.angle_alpha   90.00
_cell.angle_beta   90.00
_cell.angle_gamma   90.00
#
_symmetry.space_group_name_H-M   'P 1'
#
loop_
_entity.id
_entity.type
_entity.pdbx_description
1 polymer ?
#
loop_
_entity_poly.entity_id
_entity_poly.type
_entity_poly.pdbx_seq_one_letter_code
_entity_poly.pdbx_strand_id
1 'polypeptide(L)'
;MVSEGEVMEALNRAYRGKPVTLGTLRRELKVEGDEIRTVLRELEERGLIRVERNGRTSGYVPQPKITVEGLYKELLEVREEMRKVWEVVRGRSFEPKKFDEVYSKVKDSLGYARLSDIRVEMGLSREEFYSKLEEHLEGKYDLIAGGEEGLVRKGSMYGIVKRRGKS
;
A
#
# COMPACT_ATOMS: atom_id res chain seq x y z
N MET A 1 -23.65 31.10 25.86
CA MET A 1 -22.33 30.53 25.58
C MET A 1 -22.48 29.16 24.98
N VAL A 2 -22.42 29.10 23.65
CA VAL A 2 -22.26 27.86 22.89
C VAL A 2 -20.85 27.28 23.11
N SER A 3 -20.73 25.97 23.24
CA SER A 3 -19.44 25.28 23.40
C SER A 3 -18.74 25.00 22.07
N GLU A 4 -17.43 24.76 22.12
CA GLU A 4 -16.63 24.30 20.98
C GLU A 4 -17.18 23.03 20.35
N GLY A 5 -17.56 22.05 21.18
CA GLY A 5 -18.12 20.78 20.73
C GLY A 5 -19.40 20.97 19.93
N GLU A 6 -20.31 21.81 20.42
CA GLU A 6 -21.58 22.12 19.73
C GLU A 6 -21.36 22.80 18.39
N VAL A 7 -20.44 23.78 18.31
CA VAL A 7 -20.09 24.45 17.05
C VAL A 7 -19.44 23.48 16.06
N MET A 8 -18.52 22.62 16.51
CA MET A 8 -17.87 21.63 15.66
C MET A 8 -18.83 20.55 15.16
N GLU A 9 -19.76 20.08 16.00
CA GLU A 9 -20.79 19.12 15.58
C GLU A 9 -21.72 19.73 14.54
N ALA A 10 -22.21 20.96 14.76
CA ALA A 10 -23.04 21.65 13.78
C ALA A 10 -22.27 21.88 12.46
N LEU A 11 -21.01 22.28 12.54
CA LEU A 11 -20.16 22.45 11.36
C LEU A 11 -19.99 21.14 10.59
N ASN A 12 -19.68 20.03 11.27
CA ASN A 12 -19.52 18.72 10.63
C ASN A 12 -20.83 18.20 10.01
N ARG A 13 -21.99 18.42 10.66
CA ARG A 13 -23.30 18.05 10.11
C ARG A 13 -23.67 18.88 8.88
N ALA A 14 -23.39 20.17 8.91
CA ALA A 14 -23.68 21.10 7.81
C ALA A 14 -22.72 20.93 6.62
N TYR A 15 -21.50 20.44 6.86
CA TYR A 15 -20.47 20.30 5.85
C TYR A 15 -20.74 19.12 4.91
N ARG A 16 -21.15 19.43 3.68
CA ARG A 16 -21.37 18.46 2.59
C ARG A 16 -20.35 18.61 1.46
N GLY A 17 -19.09 18.85 1.81
CA GLY A 17 -18.02 19.15 0.85
C GLY A 17 -18.03 20.58 0.31
N LYS A 18 -18.79 21.49 0.94
CA LYS A 18 -18.81 22.93 0.62
C LYS A 18 -18.66 23.75 1.90
N PRO A 19 -17.99 24.92 1.86
CA PRO A 19 -17.84 25.79 3.02
C PRO A 19 -19.18 26.17 3.65
N VAL A 20 -19.28 26.02 4.97
CA VAL A 20 -20.49 26.31 5.75
C VAL A 20 -20.48 27.78 6.14
N THR A 21 -21.59 28.50 6.00
CA THR A 21 -21.65 29.93 6.37
C THR A 21 -22.06 30.12 7.82
N LEU A 22 -21.72 31.27 8.41
CA LEU A 22 -22.20 31.65 9.75
C LEU A 22 -23.73 31.65 9.84
N GLY A 23 -24.43 32.03 8.77
CA GLY A 23 -25.89 32.01 8.72
C GLY A 23 -26.48 30.59 8.77
N THR A 24 -25.75 29.57 8.30
CA THR A 24 -26.13 28.17 8.48
C THR A 24 -25.94 27.74 9.93
N LEU A 25 -24.79 28.03 10.53
CA LEU A 25 -24.49 27.68 11.92
C LEU A 25 -25.45 28.34 12.92
N ARG A 26 -25.80 29.61 12.71
CA ARG A 26 -26.82 30.32 13.52
C ARG A 26 -28.17 29.62 13.50
N ARG A 27 -28.60 29.12 12.33
CA ARG A 27 -29.89 28.41 12.19
C ARG A 27 -29.87 27.05 12.88
N GLU A 28 -28.74 26.33 12.83
CA GLU A 28 -28.62 25.03 13.48
C GLU A 28 -28.51 25.15 15.01
N LEU A 29 -27.69 26.07 15.49
CA LEU A 29 -27.42 26.22 16.92
C LEU A 29 -28.47 27.08 17.64
N LYS A 30 -29.21 27.92 16.92
CA LYS A 30 -30.16 28.91 17.47
C LYS A 30 -29.51 29.86 18.48
N VAL A 31 -28.24 30.22 18.23
CA VAL A 31 -27.43 31.12 19.06
C VAL A 31 -27.03 32.37 18.26
N GLU A 32 -26.72 33.46 18.97
CA GLU A 32 -26.24 34.71 18.40
C GLU A 32 -24.94 34.53 17.60
N GLY A 33 -24.81 35.36 16.55
CA GLY A 33 -23.70 35.25 15.60
C GLY A 33 -22.34 35.54 16.23
N ASP A 34 -22.28 36.40 17.23
CA ASP A 34 -21.02 36.80 17.86
C ASP A 34 -20.45 35.71 18.78
N GLU A 35 -21.30 34.96 19.50
CA GLU A 35 -20.84 33.81 20.29
C GLU A 35 -20.22 32.73 19.39
N ILE A 36 -20.87 32.43 18.26
CA ILE A 36 -20.37 31.45 17.29
C ILE A 36 -19.06 31.95 16.66
N ARG A 37 -18.93 33.25 16.39
CA ARG A 37 -17.69 33.84 15.83
C ARG A 37 -16.49 33.71 16.75
N THR A 38 -16.69 33.87 18.06
CA THR A 38 -15.63 33.69 19.06
C THR A 38 -15.10 32.26 19.02
N VAL A 39 -16.00 31.28 19.08
CA VAL A 39 -15.64 29.85 19.03
C VAL A 39 -15.00 29.47 17.70
N LEU A 40 -15.52 29.96 16.56
CA LEU A 40 -14.93 29.70 15.25
C LEU A 40 -13.50 30.26 15.11
N ARG A 41 -13.21 31.40 15.76
CA ARG A 41 -11.85 31.96 15.78
C ARG A 41 -10.89 31.05 16.55
N GLU A 42 -11.29 30.59 17.74
CA GLU A 42 -10.49 29.67 18.56
C GLU A 42 -10.23 28.34 17.83
N LEU A 43 -11.23 27.84 17.09
CA LEU A 43 -11.12 26.65 16.26
C LEU A 43 -10.17 26.84 15.07
N GLU A 44 -10.19 28.02 14.44
CA GLU A 44 -9.28 28.37 13.34
C GLU A 44 -7.84 28.49 13.84
N GLU A 45 -7.61 29.16 14.98
CA GLU A 45 -6.29 29.29 15.61
C GLU A 45 -5.67 27.93 15.95
N ARG A 46 -6.50 26.95 16.31
CA ARG A 46 -6.08 25.57 16.60
C ARG A 46 -5.98 24.67 15.37
N GLY A 47 -6.24 25.21 14.17
CA GLY A 47 -6.18 24.45 12.92
C GLY A 47 -7.25 23.38 12.76
N LEU A 48 -8.30 23.40 13.58
CA LEU A 48 -9.42 22.44 13.53
C LEU A 48 -10.42 22.78 12.43
N ILE A 49 -10.41 24.03 11.96
CA ILE A 49 -11.19 24.49 10.82
C ILE A 49 -10.32 25.40 9.94
N ARG A 50 -10.71 25.55 8.68
CA ARG A 50 -10.16 26.55 7.76
C ARG A 50 -11.27 27.53 7.37
N VAL A 51 -10.93 28.82 7.31
CA VAL A 51 -11.86 29.85 6.84
C VAL A 51 -11.56 30.23 5.40
N GLU A 52 -12.56 30.12 4.54
CA GLU A 52 -12.52 30.56 3.15
C GLU A 52 -13.26 31.89 3.01
N ARG A 53 -12.55 32.96 2.65
CA ARG A 53 -13.12 34.31 2.54
C ARG A 53 -13.49 34.59 1.09
N ASN A 54 -14.79 34.67 0.80
CA ASN A 54 -15.32 35.03 -0.51
C ASN A 54 -16.03 36.38 -0.41
N GLY A 55 -15.30 37.47 -0.66
CA GLY A 55 -15.84 38.83 -0.60
C GLY A 55 -16.36 39.18 0.81
N ARG A 56 -17.66 39.49 0.93
CA ARG A 56 -18.31 39.85 2.21
C ARG A 56 -18.68 38.65 3.09
N THR A 57 -18.54 37.42 2.60
CA THR A 57 -18.96 36.22 3.32
C THR A 57 -17.79 35.28 3.58
N SER A 58 -17.71 34.79 4.82
CA SER A 58 -16.79 33.72 5.22
C SER A 58 -17.49 32.37 5.19
N GLY A 59 -16.85 31.38 4.59
CA GLY A 59 -17.18 29.96 4.70
C GLY A 59 -16.21 29.26 5.66
N TYR A 60 -16.72 28.32 6.45
CA TYR A 60 -15.98 27.55 7.44
C TYR A 60 -15.93 26.09 6.99
N VAL A 61 -14.74 25.52 6.99
CA VAL A 61 -14.47 24.15 6.52
C VAL A 61 -13.84 23.36 7.68
N PRO A 62 -14.47 22.28 8.18
CA PRO A 62 -13.85 21.46 9.21
C PRO A 62 -12.58 20.80 8.63
N GLN A 63 -11.50 20.82 9.40
CA GLN A 63 -10.31 20.03 9.10
C GLN A 63 -10.46 18.66 9.77
N PRO A 64 -10.07 17.56 9.10
CA PRO A 64 -9.98 16.27 9.76
C PRO A 64 -9.04 16.41 10.95
N LYS A 65 -9.53 16.05 12.14
CA LYS A 65 -8.74 16.05 13.36
C LYS A 65 -7.71 14.91 13.23
N ILE A 66 -6.54 15.22 12.69
CA ILE A 66 -5.40 14.31 12.73
C ILE A 66 -4.91 14.30 14.19
N THR A 67 -5.46 13.42 15.01
CA THR A 67 -4.92 13.19 16.36
C THR A 67 -3.74 12.24 16.28
N VAL A 68 -2.80 12.39 17.21
CA VAL A 68 -1.68 11.43 17.34
C VAL A 68 -2.22 10.03 17.60
N GLU A 69 -3.29 9.89 18.38
CA GLU A 69 -3.97 8.62 18.65
C GLU A 69 -4.64 8.04 17.38
N GLY A 70 -5.22 8.88 16.54
CA GLY A 70 -5.85 8.48 15.27
C GLY A 70 -4.80 7.98 14.28
N LEU A 71 -3.71 8.72 14.11
CA LEU A 71 -2.56 8.31 13.31
C LEU A 71 -1.94 7.02 13.82
N TYR A 72 -1.80 6.86 15.13
CA TYR A 72 -1.26 5.64 15.73
C TYR A 72 -2.15 4.43 15.45
N LYS A 73 -3.48 4.59 15.54
CA LYS A 73 -4.43 3.54 15.21
C LYS A 73 -4.37 3.15 13.73
N GLU A 74 -4.36 4.12 12.83
CA GLU A 74 -4.20 3.87 11.39
C GLU A 74 -2.87 3.17 11.09
N LEU A 75 -1.77 3.58 11.74
CA LEU A 75 -0.47 2.93 11.60
C LEU A 75 -0.50 1.46 12.06
N LEU A 76 -1.20 1.16 13.15
CA LEU A 76 -1.38 -0.22 13.63
C LEU A 76 -2.17 -1.07 12.64
N GLU A 77 -3.22 -0.51 12.03
CA GLU A 77 -4.02 -1.20 11.02
C GLU A 77 -3.19 -1.51 9.78
N VAL A 78 -2.43 -0.54 9.27
CA VAL A 78 -1.49 -0.75 8.15
C VAL A 78 -0.45 -1.81 8.48
N ARG A 79 0.09 -1.81 9.71
CA ARG A 79 1.07 -2.82 10.15
C ARG A 79 0.47 -4.24 10.13
N GLU A 80 -0.77 -4.41 10.60
CA GLU A 80 -1.44 -5.71 10.56
C GLU A 80 -1.75 -6.18 9.14
N GLU A 81 -2.18 -5.28 8.26
CA GLU A 81 -2.37 -5.61 6.85
C GLU A 81 -1.06 -6.02 6.17
N MET A 82 0.02 -5.29 6.42
CA MET A 82 1.36 -5.67 5.97
C MET A 82 1.77 -7.05 6.49
N ARG A 83 1.46 -7.39 7.76
CA ARG A 83 1.76 -8.70 8.32
C ARG A 83 1.03 -9.82 7.57
N LYS A 84 -0.25 -9.64 7.24
CA LYS A 84 -1.02 -10.62 6.46
C LYS A 84 -0.45 -10.80 5.05
N VAL A 85 -0.05 -9.72 4.39
CA VAL A 85 0.65 -9.79 3.09
C VAL A 85 1.96 -10.56 3.23
N TRP A 86 2.74 -10.29 4.26
CA TRP A 86 3.99 -11.00 4.54
C TRP A 86 3.79 -12.49 4.80
N GLU A 87 2.71 -12.91 5.46
CA GLU A 87 2.39 -14.32 5.67
C GLU A 87 2.08 -15.05 4.35
N VAL A 88 1.33 -14.41 3.45
CA VAL A 88 1.06 -14.93 2.10
C VAL A 88 2.33 -15.02 1.26
N VAL A 89 3.24 -14.05 1.39
CA VAL A 89 4.52 -14.05 0.68
C VAL A 89 5.49 -15.08 1.27
N ARG A 90 5.60 -15.20 2.60
CA ARG A 90 6.46 -16.22 3.25
C ARG A 90 6.02 -17.65 2.97
N GLY A 91 4.73 -17.87 2.72
CA GLY A 91 4.24 -19.17 2.24
C GLY A 91 4.81 -19.58 0.88
N ARG A 92 5.42 -18.65 0.14
CA ARG A 92 6.12 -18.90 -1.13
C ARG A 92 7.59 -19.15 -0.81
N SER A 93 7.90 -20.33 -0.29
CA SER A 93 9.28 -20.80 -0.22
C SER A 93 9.65 -21.53 -1.53
N PHE A 94 10.94 -21.67 -1.82
CA PHE A 94 11.37 -22.47 -2.96
C PHE A 94 10.98 -23.94 -2.74
N GLU A 95 10.04 -24.41 -3.56
CA GLU A 95 9.57 -25.80 -3.57
C GLU A 95 9.99 -26.48 -4.88
N PRO A 96 10.84 -27.54 -4.84
CA PRO A 96 11.31 -28.28 -6.01
C PRO A 96 10.21 -28.73 -6.97
N LYS A 97 9.09 -29.22 -6.42
CA LYS A 97 7.96 -29.70 -7.23
C LYS A 97 7.28 -28.55 -7.98
N LYS A 98 7.08 -27.42 -7.30
CA LYS A 98 6.50 -26.21 -7.89
C LYS A 98 7.39 -25.65 -9.00
N PHE A 99 8.72 -25.70 -8.83
CA PHE A 99 9.67 -25.35 -9.89
C PHE A 99 9.42 -26.19 -11.15
N ASP A 100 9.34 -27.53 -11.02
CA ASP A 100 9.14 -28.43 -12.15
C ASP A 100 7.79 -28.22 -12.86
N GLU A 101 6.74 -27.90 -12.08
CA GLU A 101 5.42 -27.53 -12.59
C GLU A 101 5.46 -26.22 -13.38
N VAL A 102 6.11 -25.18 -12.83
CA VAL A 102 6.28 -23.88 -13.49
C VAL A 102 7.13 -24.00 -14.73
N TYR A 103 8.27 -24.69 -14.67
CA TYR A 103 9.13 -24.98 -15.82
C TYR A 103 8.31 -25.58 -16.98
N SER A 104 7.43 -26.55 -16.67
CA SER A 104 6.61 -27.22 -17.68
C SER A 104 5.62 -26.27 -18.37
N LYS A 105 5.20 -25.19 -17.70
CA LYS A 105 4.32 -24.16 -18.24
C LYS A 105 5.06 -23.10 -19.08
N VAL A 106 6.24 -22.68 -18.63
CA VAL A 106 6.95 -21.53 -19.22
C VAL A 106 8.01 -21.92 -20.25
N LYS A 107 8.37 -23.20 -20.35
CA LYS A 107 9.31 -23.67 -21.35
C LYS A 107 8.80 -23.41 -22.77
N ASP A 108 9.71 -23.09 -23.68
CA ASP A 108 9.41 -22.97 -25.09
C ASP A 108 9.20 -24.34 -25.78
N SER A 109 8.94 -24.30 -27.09
CA SER A 109 8.75 -25.49 -27.92
C SER A 109 9.98 -26.40 -28.00
N LEU A 110 11.17 -25.89 -27.70
CA LEU A 110 12.44 -26.62 -27.72
C LEU A 110 12.86 -27.12 -26.31
N GLY A 111 12.08 -26.78 -25.28
CA GLY A 111 12.29 -27.16 -23.90
C GLY A 111 13.21 -26.22 -23.12
N TYR A 112 13.49 -25.01 -23.60
CA TYR A 112 14.23 -24.02 -22.84
C TYR A 112 13.31 -23.14 -22.02
N ALA A 113 13.71 -22.82 -20.80
CA ALA A 113 13.03 -21.85 -19.95
C ALA A 113 14.05 -20.89 -19.34
N ARG A 114 13.69 -19.62 -19.17
CA ARG A 114 14.52 -18.65 -18.46
C ARG A 114 14.25 -18.75 -16.96
N LEU A 115 15.30 -18.68 -16.15
CA LEU A 115 15.21 -18.68 -14.70
C LEU A 115 14.43 -17.45 -14.17
N SER A 116 14.51 -16.32 -14.87
CA SER A 116 13.67 -15.13 -14.63
C SER A 116 12.19 -15.45 -14.61
N ASP A 117 11.74 -16.15 -15.64
CA ASP A 117 10.32 -16.38 -15.88
C ASP A 117 9.80 -17.37 -14.84
N ILE A 118 10.59 -18.39 -14.53
CA ILE A 118 10.27 -19.36 -13.48
C ILE A 118 10.20 -18.67 -12.11
N ARG A 119 11.18 -17.83 -11.76
CA ARG A 119 11.21 -17.12 -10.48
C ARG A 119 10.00 -16.20 -10.31
N VAL A 120 9.70 -15.42 -11.33
CA VAL A 120 8.56 -14.47 -11.32
C VAL A 120 7.25 -15.24 -11.17
N GLU A 121 7.06 -16.33 -11.91
CA GLU A 121 5.87 -17.18 -11.81
C GLU A 121 5.76 -17.90 -10.45
N MET A 122 6.88 -18.28 -9.84
CA MET A 122 6.91 -18.81 -8.48
C MET A 122 6.62 -17.74 -7.41
N GLY A 123 6.73 -16.45 -7.78
CA GLY A 123 6.50 -15.31 -6.90
C GLY A 123 7.59 -15.14 -5.85
N LEU A 124 8.84 -15.46 -6.20
CA LEU A 124 10.00 -15.47 -5.30
C LEU A 124 10.93 -14.27 -5.55
N SER A 125 11.55 -13.78 -4.49
CA SER A 125 12.70 -12.88 -4.60
C SER A 125 13.90 -13.61 -5.21
N ARG A 126 14.91 -12.86 -5.66
CA ARG A 126 16.14 -13.45 -6.21
C ARG A 126 16.87 -14.26 -5.15
N GLU A 127 17.01 -13.70 -3.95
CA GLU A 127 17.68 -14.33 -2.82
C GLU A 127 17.02 -15.67 -2.47
N GLU A 128 15.69 -15.69 -2.33
CA GLU A 128 14.95 -16.91 -1.99
C GLU A 128 15.06 -17.97 -3.09
N PHE A 129 14.94 -17.55 -4.35
CA PHE A 129 14.99 -18.47 -5.48
C PHE A 129 16.37 -19.10 -5.66
N TYR A 130 17.43 -18.28 -5.75
CA TYR A 130 18.77 -18.75 -6.06
C TYR A 130 19.46 -19.47 -4.89
N SER A 131 19.05 -19.24 -3.64
CA SER A 131 19.63 -19.92 -2.47
C SER A 131 19.45 -21.44 -2.47
N LYS A 132 18.37 -21.95 -3.09
CA LYS A 132 18.05 -23.40 -3.18
C LYS A 132 18.01 -23.94 -4.60
N LEU A 133 18.16 -23.06 -5.59
CA LEU A 133 18.08 -23.44 -7.00
C LEU A 133 19.16 -24.45 -7.40
N GLU A 134 20.39 -24.23 -6.94
CA GLU A 134 21.55 -24.98 -7.41
C GLU A 134 21.44 -26.48 -7.10
N GLU A 135 20.97 -26.83 -5.90
CA GLU A 135 20.68 -28.21 -5.48
C GLU A 135 19.56 -28.84 -6.32
N HIS A 136 18.51 -28.08 -6.66
CA HIS A 136 17.40 -28.62 -7.45
C HIS A 136 17.76 -28.86 -8.92
N LEU A 137 18.60 -28.00 -9.49
CA LEU A 137 19.04 -28.13 -10.88
C LEU A 137 19.99 -29.30 -11.10
N GLU A 138 20.75 -29.66 -10.05
CA GLU A 138 21.74 -30.72 -10.12
C GLU A 138 21.11 -32.06 -10.56
N GLY A 139 21.73 -32.69 -11.56
CA GLY A 139 21.27 -33.98 -12.09
C GLY A 139 20.02 -33.93 -12.99
N LYS A 140 19.18 -32.90 -12.91
CA LYS A 140 17.88 -32.83 -13.61
C LYS A 140 17.84 -31.86 -14.79
N TYR A 141 18.65 -30.81 -14.75
CA TYR A 141 18.62 -29.74 -15.73
C TYR A 141 20.02 -29.42 -16.27
N ASP A 142 20.07 -29.01 -17.53
CA ASP A 142 21.23 -28.42 -18.15
C ASP A 142 21.15 -26.90 -18.03
N LEU A 143 22.25 -26.31 -17.57
CA LEU A 143 22.46 -24.87 -17.46
C LEU A 143 23.08 -24.34 -18.74
N ILE A 144 22.45 -23.32 -19.32
CA ILE A 144 22.88 -22.69 -20.56
C ILE A 144 23.19 -21.23 -20.28
N ALA A 145 24.31 -20.76 -20.85
CA ALA A 145 24.76 -19.39 -20.69
C ALA A 145 23.81 -18.40 -21.38
N GLY A 146 23.65 -17.22 -20.79
CA GLY A 146 22.74 -16.16 -21.23
C GLY A 146 21.60 -15.92 -20.25
N GLY A 147 20.68 -15.02 -20.62
CA GLY A 147 19.60 -14.55 -19.75
C GLY A 147 19.95 -13.26 -19.00
N GLU A 148 18.93 -12.62 -18.43
CA GLU A 148 19.07 -11.37 -17.65
C GLU A 148 19.43 -11.62 -16.18
N GLU A 149 19.14 -12.83 -15.69
CA GLU A 149 19.52 -13.32 -14.36
C GLU A 149 19.82 -14.82 -14.40
N GLY A 150 20.65 -15.29 -13.48
CA GLY A 150 21.07 -16.68 -13.45
C GLY A 150 22.17 -16.96 -12.43
N LEU A 151 22.63 -18.21 -12.41
CA LEU A 151 23.79 -18.60 -11.62
C LEU A 151 25.07 -18.11 -12.31
N VAL A 152 25.98 -17.48 -11.57
CA VAL A 152 27.27 -17.05 -12.11
C VAL A 152 28.29 -18.15 -11.88
N ARG A 153 28.84 -18.72 -12.97
CA ARG A 153 29.91 -19.72 -12.91
C ARG A 153 31.05 -19.31 -13.82
N LYS A 154 32.27 -19.24 -13.27
CA LYS A 154 33.49 -18.87 -14.00
C LYS A 154 33.33 -17.57 -14.83
N GLY A 155 32.64 -16.58 -14.27
CA GLY A 155 32.41 -15.28 -14.90
C GLY A 155 31.30 -15.24 -15.97
N SER A 156 30.64 -16.37 -16.25
CA SER A 156 29.50 -16.43 -17.18
C SER A 156 28.18 -16.58 -16.43
N MET A 157 27.13 -15.91 -16.90
CA MET A 157 25.77 -16.01 -16.34
C MET A 157 25.01 -17.16 -17.01
N TYR A 158 24.47 -18.06 -16.21
CA TYR A 158 23.66 -19.20 -16.64
C TYR A 158 22.21 -18.99 -16.20
N GLY A 159 21.44 -18.33 -17.06
CA GLY A 159 20.05 -17.94 -16.83
C GLY A 159 19.01 -18.79 -17.54
N ILE A 160 19.43 -19.78 -18.33
CA ILE A 160 18.54 -20.61 -19.13
C ILE A 160 18.69 -22.07 -18.69
N VAL A 161 17.56 -22.76 -18.54
CA VAL A 161 17.52 -24.18 -18.16
C VAL A 161 16.78 -25.03 -19.18
N LYS A 162 17.26 -26.25 -19.37
CA LYS A 162 16.58 -27.30 -20.14
C LYS A 162 16.57 -28.60 -19.35
N ARG A 163 15.43 -29.26 -19.26
CA ARG A 163 15.33 -30.54 -18.55
C ARG A 163 16.13 -31.60 -19.30
N ARG A 164 16.99 -32.35 -18.59
CA ARG A 164 17.67 -33.50 -19.16
C ARG A 164 16.64 -34.56 -19.53
N GLY A 165 16.72 -35.06 -20.77
CA GLY A 165 15.96 -36.25 -21.15
C GLY A 165 16.42 -37.43 -20.29
N LYS A 166 15.53 -38.37 -20.00
CA LYS A 166 15.98 -39.70 -19.57
C LYS A 166 16.69 -40.33 -20.78
N SER A 167 18.00 -40.47 -20.71
CA SER A 167 18.75 -41.39 -21.57
C SER A 167 18.39 -42.82 -21.22
#